data_AF-A0A291PDF2-F1
#
_entry.id   AF-A0A291PDF2-F1
#
_cell.length_a   1.000
_cell.length_b   1.000
_cell.length_c   1.000
_cell.angle_alpha   90.00
_cell.angle_beta   90.00
_cell.angle_gamma   90.00
#
_symmetry.space_group_name_H-M   'P 1'
#
loop_
_entity.id
_entity.type
_entity.pdbx_description
1 polymer ?
#
loop_
_entity_poly.entity_id
_entity_poly.type
_entity_poly.pdbx_seq_one_letter_code
_entity_poly.pdbx_strand_id
1 'polypeptide(L)'
;MSRKFNVKVESDVLVVLREEAFTPAFMEQFRENFFSFDELHEHAEHIGRLLASGMMEDVGRGFGDDQFVEGYGRIGDFVRQATLEGTDATSTKESAA
;
A
#
# COMPACT_ATOMS: atom_id res chain seq x y z
N MET A 1 -29.02 -21.69 8.83
CA MET A 1 -29.24 -20.31 9.35
C MET A 1 -27.92 -19.56 9.22
N SER A 2 -27.88 -18.45 8.48
CA SER A 2 -26.70 -17.58 8.34
C SER A 2 -26.90 -16.28 9.11
N ARG A 3 -25.84 -15.73 9.73
CA ARG A 3 -25.85 -14.43 10.42
C ARG A 3 -25.09 -13.39 9.59
N LYS A 4 -25.47 -12.12 9.71
CA LYS A 4 -24.78 -10.98 9.11
C LYS A 4 -24.10 -10.16 10.20
N PHE A 5 -22.94 -9.61 9.89
CA PHE A 5 -22.17 -8.74 10.77
C PHE A 5 -21.60 -7.59 9.95
N ASN A 6 -21.54 -6.40 10.55
CA ASN A 6 -20.80 -5.27 10.01
C ASN A 6 -19.46 -5.18 10.75
N VAL A 7 -18.35 -5.23 10.01
CA VAL A 7 -16.99 -5.22 10.55
C VAL A 7 -16.23 -4.07 9.88
N LYS A 8 -15.63 -3.20 10.69
CA LYS A 8 -14.69 -2.18 10.21
C LYS A 8 -13.27 -2.72 10.40
N VAL A 9 -12.46 -2.63 9.35
CA VAL A 9 -11.05 -3.05 9.36
C VAL A 9 -10.22 -1.83 8.97
N GLU A 10 -9.25 -1.48 9.82
CA GLU A 10 -8.27 -0.43 9.59
C GLU A 10 -6.87 -1.02 9.73
N SER A 11 -5.91 -0.53 8.95
CA SER A 11 -4.53 -1.01 8.99
C SER A 11 -3.58 0.16 8.88
N ASP A 12 -2.57 0.17 9.74
CA ASP A 12 -1.49 1.14 9.70
C ASP A 12 -0.30 0.55 8.95
N VAL A 13 0.21 1.30 7.98
CA VAL A 13 1.35 0.90 7.15
C VAL A 13 2.43 1.97 7.24
N LEU A 14 3.63 1.56 7.66
CA LEU A 14 4.82 2.40 7.56
C LEU A 14 5.40 2.27 6.15
N VAL A 15 5.51 3.38 5.43
CA VAL A 15 6.13 3.44 4.10
C VAL A 15 7.29 4.42 4.11
N VAL A 16 8.46 3.96 3.69
CA VAL A 16 9.67 4.77 3.50
C VAL A 16 10.07 4.69 2.04
N LEU A 17 9.86 5.77 1.29
CA LEU A 17 10.19 5.87 -0.13
C LEU A 17 11.64 6.31 -0.34
N ARG A 18 12.20 5.92 -1.49
CA ARG A 18 13.45 6.43 -2.05
C ARG A 18 13.11 7.62 -2.93
N GLU A 19 13.04 8.82 -2.35
CA GLU A 19 12.63 10.04 -3.04
C GLU A 19 13.40 10.29 -4.36
N GLU A 20 14.67 9.90 -4.41
CA GLU A 20 15.50 10.00 -5.60
C GLU A 20 14.99 9.20 -6.82
N ALA A 21 14.18 8.15 -6.60
CA ALA A 21 13.57 7.36 -7.68
C ALA A 21 12.35 8.07 -8.31
N PHE A 22 11.73 9.00 -7.57
CA PHE A 22 10.54 9.75 -7.98
C PHE A 22 10.92 11.03 -8.71
N THR A 23 11.74 10.88 -9.76
CA THR A 23 12.14 12.01 -10.60
C THR A 23 10.94 12.66 -11.30
N PRO A 24 10.99 13.94 -11.69
CA PRO A 24 9.89 14.58 -12.42
C PRO A 24 9.46 13.82 -13.67
N ALA A 25 10.42 13.24 -14.40
CA ALA A 25 10.15 12.44 -15.60
C ALA A 25 9.44 11.12 -15.27
N PHE A 26 9.81 10.45 -14.17
CA PHE A 26 9.10 9.27 -13.69
C PHE A 26 7.66 9.64 -13.29
N MET A 27 7.50 10.69 -12.49
CA MET A 27 6.19 11.15 -12.01
C MET A 27 5.26 11.49 -13.18
N GLU A 28 5.77 12.18 -14.21
CA GLU A 28 5.02 12.48 -15.43
C GLU A 28 4.59 11.22 -16.16
N GLN A 29 5.52 10.30 -16.46
CA GLN A 29 5.19 9.04 -17.13
C GLN A 29 4.20 8.19 -16.31
N PHE A 30 4.36 8.16 -14.99
CA PHE A 30 3.47 7.42 -14.12
C PHE A 30 2.04 7.96 -14.23
N ARG A 31 1.88 9.29 -14.19
CA ARG A 31 0.58 9.95 -14.36
C ARG A 31 -0.08 9.68 -15.70
N GLU A 32 0.70 9.65 -16.77
CA GLU A 32 0.18 9.41 -18.11
C GLU A 32 -0.35 7.98 -18.31
N ASN A 33 0.19 7.00 -17.56
CA ASN A 33 -0.06 5.58 -17.82
C ASN A 33 -0.83 4.85 -16.72
N PHE A 34 -0.80 5.34 -15.47
CA PHE A 34 -1.34 4.62 -14.31
C PHE A 34 -2.35 5.48 -13.53
N PHE A 35 -1.88 6.28 -12.57
CA PHE A 35 -2.72 7.11 -11.71
C PHE A 35 -2.21 8.54 -11.72
N SER A 36 -3.13 9.51 -11.68
CA SER A 36 -2.84 10.94 -11.65
C SER A 36 -2.32 11.41 -10.28
N PHE A 37 -1.17 10.90 -9.85
CA PHE A 37 -0.46 11.32 -8.63
C PHE A 37 0.53 12.45 -8.92
N ASP A 38 0.32 13.57 -8.28
CA ASP A 38 1.15 14.76 -8.39
C ASP A 38 2.21 14.82 -7.28
N GLU A 39 1.93 14.21 -6.13
CA GLU A 39 2.78 14.28 -4.95
C GLU A 39 3.32 12.91 -4.49
N LEU A 40 4.52 12.91 -3.91
CA LEU A 40 5.18 11.72 -3.39
C LEU A 40 4.33 10.98 -2.34
N HIS A 41 3.57 11.73 -1.54
CA HIS A 41 2.65 11.19 -0.54
C HIS A 41 1.59 10.27 -1.16
N GLU A 42 1.07 10.58 -2.35
CA GLU A 42 0.04 9.77 -3.01
C GLU A 42 0.61 8.41 -3.46
N HIS A 43 1.87 8.38 -3.89
CA HIS A 43 2.57 7.13 -4.15
C HIS A 43 2.76 6.31 -2.86
N ALA A 44 3.09 6.95 -1.74
CA ALA A 44 3.22 6.27 -0.45
C ALA A 44 1.88 5.66 -0.02
N GLU A 45 0.76 6.38 -0.18
CA GLU A 45 -0.57 5.85 0.09
C GLU A 45 -0.89 4.64 -0.79
N HIS A 46 -0.61 4.73 -2.09
CA HIS A 46 -0.87 3.64 -3.02
C HIS A 46 -0.09 2.38 -2.65
N ILE A 47 1.20 2.51 -2.33
CA ILE A 47 2.04 1.41 -1.85
C ILE A 47 1.50 0.83 -0.53
N GLY A 48 1.06 1.70 0.39
CA GLY A 48 0.42 1.28 1.64
C GLY A 48 -0.85 0.44 1.40
N ARG A 49 -1.70 0.86 0.46
CA ARG A 49 -2.91 0.10 0.08
C ARG A 49 -2.57 -1.24 -0.57
N LEU A 50 -1.55 -1.30 -1.42
CA LEU A 50 -1.09 -2.55 -2.03
C LEU A 50 -0.60 -3.54 -0.96
N LEU A 51 0.15 -3.07 0.04
CA LEU A 51 0.59 -3.90 1.16
C LEU A 51 -0.60 -4.40 2.00
N ALA A 52 -1.47 -3.49 2.44
CA ALA A 52 -2.60 -3.82 3.30
C ALA A 52 -3.62 -4.75 2.63
N SER A 53 -3.69 -4.73 1.30
CA SER A 53 -4.54 -5.64 0.51
C SER A 53 -3.86 -6.97 0.16
N GLY A 54 -2.59 -7.16 0.53
CA GLY A 54 -1.82 -8.37 0.21
C GLY A 54 -1.43 -8.48 -1.28
N MET A 55 -1.49 -7.38 -2.03
CA MET A 55 -1.01 -7.31 -3.41
C MET A 55 0.50 -7.07 -3.49
N MET A 56 1.09 -6.61 -2.40
CA MET A 56 2.53 -6.43 -2.21
C MET A 56 2.96 -7.17 -0.94
N GLU A 57 4.19 -7.69 -0.93
CA GLU A 57 4.87 -8.22 0.24
C GLU A 57 5.52 -7.08 1.05
N ASP A 58 5.83 -7.33 2.32
CA ASP A 58 6.63 -6.39 3.12
C ASP A 58 7.97 -6.13 2.42
N VAL A 59 8.36 -4.85 2.33
CA VAL A 59 9.63 -4.42 1.70
C VAL A 59 10.62 -4.03 2.77
N GLY A 60 11.87 -4.42 2.61
CA GLY A 60 12.95 -4.21 3.58
C GLY A 60 13.18 -5.40 4.50
N ARG A 61 14.19 -5.28 5.37
CA ARG A 61 14.70 -6.37 6.25
C ARG A 61 15.08 -7.66 5.48
N GLY A 62 15.41 -7.55 4.19
CA GLY A 62 15.85 -8.66 3.35
C GLY A 62 14.73 -9.44 2.64
N PHE A 63 13.54 -8.85 2.52
CA PHE A 63 12.37 -9.46 1.90
C PHE A 63 11.65 -8.45 0.98
N GLY A 64 10.88 -8.94 0.00
CA GLY A 64 10.02 -8.14 -0.89
C GLY A 64 10.72 -7.20 -1.88
N ASP A 65 12.00 -6.86 -1.70
CA ASP A 65 12.72 -5.88 -2.52
C ASP A 65 12.80 -6.22 -4.03
N ASP A 66 12.70 -7.50 -4.39
CA ASP A 66 12.71 -8.00 -5.77
C ASP A 66 11.31 -8.09 -6.39
N GLN A 67 10.25 -7.83 -5.62
CA GLN A 67 8.88 -7.95 -6.13
C GLN A 67 8.64 -6.93 -7.24
N PHE A 68 8.03 -7.39 -8.33
CA PHE A 68 7.54 -6.51 -9.38
C PHE A 68 6.15 -5.96 -9.01
N VAL A 69 6.01 -4.63 -9.05
CA VAL A 69 4.74 -3.91 -8.88
C VAL A 69 4.49 -3.08 -10.12
N GLU A 70 3.31 -3.25 -10.73
CA GLU A 70 2.93 -2.49 -11.92
C GLU A 70 2.98 -0.97 -11.66
N GLY A 71 3.57 -0.23 -12.60
CA GLY A 71 3.86 1.20 -12.47
C GLY A 71 5.17 1.54 -11.75
N TYR A 72 5.67 0.68 -10.86
CA TYR A 72 6.92 0.90 -10.13
C TYR A 72 8.07 -0.01 -10.59
N GLY A 73 7.79 -1.10 -11.30
CA GLY A 73 8.82 -2.08 -11.63
C GLY A 73 9.26 -2.85 -10.39
N ARG A 74 10.57 -3.04 -10.21
CA ARG A 74 11.11 -3.67 -8.99
C ARG A 74 10.91 -2.74 -7.79
N ILE A 75 10.10 -3.14 -6.82
CA ILE A 75 9.65 -2.23 -5.77
C ILE A 75 10.78 -1.74 -4.86
N GLY A 76 11.84 -2.53 -4.66
CA GLY A 76 13.01 -2.13 -3.88
C GLY A 76 13.78 -0.94 -4.46
N ASP A 77 13.58 -0.60 -5.74
CA ASP A 77 14.16 0.58 -6.39
C ASP A 77 13.45 1.87 -5.96
N PHE A 78 12.20 1.77 -5.51
CA PHE A 78 11.35 2.91 -5.10
C PHE A 78 11.06 2.96 -3.60
N VAL A 79 11.06 1.80 -2.95
CA VAL A 79 10.68 1.64 -1.55
C VAL A 79 11.87 1.10 -0.77
N ARG A 80 12.25 1.82 0.29
CA ARG A 80 13.26 1.36 1.24
C ARG A 80 12.66 0.43 2.29
N GLN A 81 11.43 0.73 2.72
CA GLN A 81 10.70 -0.07 3.70
C GLN A 81 9.20 0.09 3.49
N ALA A 82 8.46 -1.01 3.54
CA ALA A 82 7.01 -1.02 3.69
C ALA A 82 6.63 -2.14 4.65
N THR A 83 5.90 -1.84 5.73
CA THR A 83 5.57 -2.84 6.76
C THR A 83 4.21 -2.56 7.38
N LEU A 84 3.41 -3.60 7.56
CA LEU A 84 2.19 -3.55 8.38
C LEU A 84 2.53 -3.42 9.87
N GLU A 85 2.11 -2.33 10.51
CA GLU A 85 2.38 -2.10 11.94
C GLU A 85 1.27 -2.64 12.86
N GLY A 86 0.06 -2.85 12.31
CA GLY A 86 -1.06 -3.46 13.03
C GLY A 86 -2.36 -3.42 12.22
N THR A 87 -3.30 -4.29 12.55
CA THR A 87 -4.66 -4.28 12.01
C THR A 87 -5.64 -4.25 13.17
N ASP A 88 -6.38 -3.16 13.30
CA ASP A 88 -7.46 -3.04 14.26
C ASP A 88 -8.79 -3.41 13.60
N ALA A 89 -9.45 -4.42 14.13
CA ALA A 89 -10.77 -4.84 13.70
C ALA A 89 -11.80 -4.53 14.79
N THR A 90 -12.74 -3.63 14.49
CA THR A 90 -13.86 -3.33 15.39
C THR A 90 -15.14 -3.93 14.82
N SER A 91 -15.79 -4.81 15.59
CA SER A 91 -17.07 -5.41 15.22
C SER A 91 -18.20 -4.93 16.15
N THR A 92 -19.27 -4.40 15.58
CA THR A 92 -20.50 -4.06 16.33
C THR A 92 -21.52 -5.17 16.11
N LYS A 93 -21.97 -5.82 17.18
CA LYS A 93 -23.04 -6.84 17.10
C LYS A 93 -24.37 -6.15 16.80
N GLU A 94 -25.02 -6.53 15.70
CA GLU A 94 -26.41 -6.16 15.46
C GLU A 94 -27.32 -7.18 16.18
N SER A 95 -28.24 -6.69 17.00
CA SER A 95 -29.24 -7.51 17.69
C SER A 95 -30.25 -8.05 16.68
N ALA A 96 -30.52 -9.36 16.76
CA ALA A 96 -31.53 -10.03 15.95
C ALA A 96 -32.93 -9.48 16.26
N ALA A 97 -33.66 -9.09 15.22
CA ALA A 97 -35.11 -8.91 15.24
C ALA A 97 -35.83 -10.26 15.01
#